data_AF-A0AB35PKL7-F1
#
_entry.id   AF-A0AB35PKL7-F1
#
_cell.length_a   1.000
_cell.length_b   1.000
_cell.length_c   1.000
_cell.angle_alpha   90.00
_cell.angle_beta   90.00
_cell.angle_gamma   90.00
#
_symmetry.space_group_name_H-M   'P 1'
#
loop_
_entity.id
_entity.type
_entity.pdbx_description
1 polymer ?
#
loop_
_entity_poly.entity_id
_entity_poly.type
_entity_poly.pdbx_seq_one_letter_code
_entity_poly.pdbx_strand_id
1 'polypeptide(L)' 'MRTIKVGSRRSKLAMTQTKWVIQKLKEINPSLAFEIKEIVTKGDRIVDVTLSKVGGKGLFVKE' A
#
# COMPACT_ATOMS: atom_id res chain seq x y z
N MET A 1 -2.02 13.96 -20.27
CA MET A 1 -1.04 13.38 -19.32
C MET A 1 -1.72 12.25 -18.55
N ARG A 2 -1.09 11.08 -18.43
CA ARG A 2 -1.69 9.90 -17.78
C ARG A 2 -1.18 9.83 -16.35
N THR A 3 -2.04 10.11 -15.37
CA THR A 3 -1.69 10.01 -13.94
C THR A 3 -1.87 8.57 -13.48
N ILE A 4 -0.81 7.97 -12.94
CA ILE A 4 -0.84 6.61 -12.39
C ILE A 4 -1.30 6.68 -10.93
N LYS A 5 -2.42 6.03 -10.64
CA LYS A 5 -2.93 5.89 -9.28
C LYS A 5 -2.31 4.66 -8.62
N VAL A 6 -1.64 4.85 -7.49
CA VAL A 6 -0.95 3.80 -6.74
C VAL A 6 -1.69 3.60 -5.42
N GLY A 7 -2.35 2.46 -5.27
CA GLY A 7 -2.94 2.06 -4.00
C GLY A 7 -1.87 1.56 -3.04
N SER A 8 -1.83 2.08 -1.81
CA SER A 8 -0.93 1.58 -0.75
C SER A 8 -1.65 1.47 0.58
N ARG A 9 -1.21 0.54 1.42
CA ARG A 9 -1.74 0.42 2.80
C ARG A 9 -1.29 1.62 3.62
N ARG A 10 -2.11 2.00 4.61
CA ARG A 10 -1.81 3.10 5.53
C ARG A 10 -0.57 2.85 6.41
N SER A 11 -0.12 1.60 6.55
CA SER A 11 1.05 1.29 7.38
C SER A 11 2.27 2.08 6.93
N LYS A 12 3.02 2.62 7.90
CA LYS A 12 4.18 3.49 7.65
C LYS A 12 5.24 2.81 6.77
N LEU A 13 5.39 1.49 6.94
CA LEU A 13 6.27 0.67 6.10
C LEU A 13 5.78 0.61 4.65
N ALA A 14 4.49 0.32 4.42
CA ALA A 14 3.92 0.24 3.07
C ALA A 14 4.01 1.59 2.34
N MET A 15 3.69 2.69 3.02
CA MET A 15 3.84 4.04 2.45
C MET A 15 5.30 4.37 2.09
N THR A 16 6.25 3.94 2.92
CA THR A 16 7.68 4.14 2.65
C THR A 16 8.12 3.35 1.41
N GLN A 17 7.71 2.08 1.32
CA GLN A 17 7.99 1.22 0.16
C GLN A 17 7.38 1.80 -1.12
N THR A 18 6.12 2.26 -1.06
CA THR A 18 5.44 2.87 -2.21
C THR A 18 6.16 4.13 -2.69
N LYS A 19 6.55 5.02 -1.77
CA LYS A 19 7.31 6.23 -2.13
C LYS A 19 8.66 5.89 -2.76
N TRP A 20 9.36 4.89 -2.23
CA TRP A 20 10.64 4.43 -2.77
C TRP A 20 10.50 3.94 -4.23
N VAL A 21 9.48 3.13 -4.52
CA VAL A 21 9.21 2.66 -5.90
C VAL A 21 8.85 3.82 -6.82
N ILE A 22 7.98 4.74 -6.37
CA ILE A 22 7.60 5.92 -7.16
C ILE A 22 8.81 6.79 -7.48
N GLN A 23 9.73 6.96 -6.52
CA GLN A 23 10.95 7.72 -6.75
C GLN A 23 11.81 7.09 -7.85
N LYS A 24 12.01 5.77 -7.80
CA LYS A 24 12.74 5.03 -8.85
C LYS A 24 12.06 5.14 -10.22
N LEU A 25 10.73 5.08 -10.27
CA LEU A 25 9.98 5.25 -11.52
C LEU A 25 10.07 6.69 -12.06
N LYS A 26 10.10 7.69 -11.18
CA LYS A 26 10.32 9.09 -11.57
C LYS A 26 11.74 9.35 -12.09
N GLU A 27 12.75 8.68 -11.55
CA GLU A 27 14.13 8.75 -12.07
C GLU A 27 14.21 8.26 -13.52
N ILE A 28 13.46 7.21 -13.86
CA ILE A 28 13.45 6.64 -15.22
C ILE A 28 12.58 7.48 -16.17
N ASN A 29 11.44 8.00 -15.69
CA ASN A 29 10.55 8.80 -16.50
C ASN A 29 9.91 9.96 -15.70
N PRO A 30 10.53 11.17 -15.76
CA PRO A 30 10.06 12.35 -15.01
C PRO A 30 8.68 12.85 -15.42
N SER A 31 8.21 12.47 -16.61
CA SER A 31 6.93 12.92 -17.17
C SER A 31 5.72 12.17 -16.60
N LEU A 32 5.95 11.10 -15.82
CA LEU A 32 4.88 10.34 -15.16
C LEU A 32 4.42 11.04 -13.87
N ALA A 33 3.13 11.35 -13.83
CA ALA A 33 2.46 11.81 -12.62
C ALA A 33 1.97 10.59 -11.80
N PHE A 34 2.22 10.61 -10.50
CA PHE A 34 1.80 9.55 -9.58
C PHE A 34 0.91 10.13 -8.47
N GLU A 35 -0.21 9.47 -8.18
CA GLU A 35 -1.13 9.78 -7.09
C GLU A 35 -1.20 8.57 -6.15
N ILE A 36 -0.82 8.75 -4.88
CA ILE A 36 -0.91 7.66 -3.89
C ILE A 36 -2.29 7.72 -3.25
N LYS A 37 -3.04 6.60 -3.32
CA LYS A 37 -4.27 6.41 -2.58
C LYS A 37 -4.03 5.50 -1.39
N GLU A 38 -4.26 6.03 -0.20
CA GLU A 38 -4.24 5.24 1.03
C GLU A 38 -5.46 4.33 1.08
N ILE A 39 -5.21 3.03 1.21
CA ILE A 39 -6.21 1.98 1.34
C ILE A 39 -6.16 1.49 2.78
N VAL A 40 -7.26 1.68 3.51
CA VAL A 40 -7.42 1.17 4.87
C VAL A 40 -7.94 -0.26 4.78
N THR A 41 -7.12 -1.23 5.17
CA THR A 41 -7.50 -2.64 5.16
C THR A 41 -8.07 -3.07 6.52
N LYS A 42 -8.88 -4.14 6.56
CA LYS A 42 -9.40 -4.70 7.83
C LYS A 42 -8.28 -5.12 8.79
N GLY A 43 -7.13 -5.54 8.27
CA GLY A 43 -5.94 -5.85 9.09
C GLY A 43 -5.36 -4.65 9.84
N ASP A 44 -5.52 -3.41 9.34
CA ASP A 44 -5.13 -2.19 10.07
C ASP A 44 -6.07 -1.90 11.27
N ARG A 45 -7.32 -2.38 11.22
CA ARG A 45 -8.27 -2.25 12.34
C ARG A 45 -8.08 -3.32 13.41
N ILE A 46 -7.35 -4.39 13.10
CA ILE A 46 -7.18 -5.56 13.95
C ILE A 46 -5.75 -5.51 14.52
N VAL A 47 -5.55 -4.70 15.56
CA VAL A 47 -4.24 -4.55 16.25
C VAL A 47 -4.12 -5.53 17.42
N ASP A 48 -5.23 -6.11 17.88
CA ASP A 48 -5.34 -6.75 19.22
C ASP A 48 -5.71 -8.25 19.20
N VAL A 49 -5.40 -8.97 18.12
CA VAL A 49 -5.55 -10.43 18.09
C VAL A 49 -4.31 -11.10 17.51
N THR A 50 -3.84 -12.12 18.21
CA THR A 50 -2.69 -12.94 17.81
C THR A 50 -2.96 -13.56 16.43
N LEU A 51 -1.98 -13.48 15.53
CA LEU A 51 -2.05 -14.09 14.18
C LEU A 51 -2.55 -15.54 14.20
N SER A 52 -2.20 -16.28 15.26
CA SER A 52 -2.60 -17.68 15.49
C SER A 52 -4.10 -17.90 15.69
N LYS A 53 -4.87 -16.89 16.14
CA LYS A 53 -6.34 -16.96 16.24
C LYS A 53 -7.03 -16.64 14.91
N VAL A 54 -6.32 -16.00 13.98
CA VAL A 54 -6.86 -15.53 12.70
C VAL A 54 -6.42 -16.49 11.59
N GLY A 55 -6.72 -17.77 11.78
CA GLY A 55 -6.55 -18.79 10.76
C GLY A 55 -7.49 -18.52 9.58
N GLY A 56 -7.01 -17.83 8.55
CA GLY A 56 -7.78 -17.59 7.34
C GLY A 56 -6.94 -17.00 6.23
N LYS A 57 -6.70 -17.79 5.16
CA LYS A 57 -6.11 -17.30 3.91
C LYS A 57 -6.82 -16.02 3.46
N GLY A 58 -6.09 -14.91 3.37
CA GLY A 58 -6.58 -13.65 2.80
C GLY A 58 -6.71 -12.45 3.75
N LEU A 59 -6.20 -12.54 4.99
CA LEU A 59 -6.30 -11.45 5.98
C LEU A 59 -5.74 -10.09 5.51
N PHE A 60 -4.84 -10.12 4.53
CA PHE A 60 -4.15 -8.96 3.99
C PHE A 60 -4.48 -8.69 2.51
N VAL A 61 -5.34 -9.49 1.89
CA VAL A 61 -5.55 -9.49 0.43
C VAL A 61 -7.01 -9.27 0.03
N LYS A 62 -7.98 -9.52 0.93
CA LYS A 62 -9.39 -9.24 0.67
C LYS A 62 -9.79 -7.86 1.19
N GLU A 63 -10.25 -7.00 0.29
CA GLU A 63 -11.15 -5.88 0.59
C GLU A 63 -12.54 -6.41 1.01
#